data_AF-A0A1A8XX31-F1
#
_entry.id   AF-A0A1A8XX31-F1
#
_cell.length_a   1.000
_cell.length_b   1.000
_cell.length_c   1.000
_cell.angle_alpha   90.00
_cell.angle_beta   90.00
_cell.angle_gamma   90.00
#
_symmetry.space_group_name_H-M   'P 1'
#
loop_
_entity.id
_entity.type
_entity.pdbx_description
1 polymer ?
#
loop_
_entity_poly.entity_id
_entity_poly.type
_entity_poly.pdbx_seq_one_letter_code
_entity_poly.pdbx_strand_id
1 'polypeptide(L)'
;MADLFGTSFPAAASRYAGLSDMPCAFITMERGAVRYAARSTTLRQARAWIPPRSVIPVGSVAHRIRSSGNSATETGEVSQDIWFDNWEKGLDLSELSRHYQRTDTTISLLWFDSDDLPEIEVNRYGARVEDDGGLTELTGELSWPGRSRRR
;
A
#
# COMPACT_ATOMS: atom_id res chain seq x y z
N MET A 1 10.15 -8.43 15.89
CA MET A 1 10.25 -7.04 15.37
C MET A 1 9.82 -6.00 16.38
N ALA A 2 8.53 -5.95 16.77
CA ALA A 2 8.06 -4.96 17.76
C ALA A 2 8.81 -5.04 19.10
N ASP A 3 8.94 -6.25 19.66
CA ASP A 3 9.67 -6.48 20.92
C ASP A 3 11.16 -6.15 20.81
N LEU A 4 11.78 -6.50 19.68
CA LEU A 4 13.21 -6.26 19.42
C LEU A 4 13.56 -4.76 19.45
N PHE A 5 12.67 -3.92 18.93
CA PHE A 5 12.89 -2.48 18.84
C PHE A 5 12.13 -1.67 19.92
N GLY A 6 11.49 -2.35 20.88
CA GLY A 6 10.73 -1.69 21.96
C GLY A 6 9.62 -0.77 21.45
N THR A 7 8.94 -1.15 20.36
CA THR A 7 7.91 -0.33 19.72
C THR A 7 6.55 -1.03 19.69
N SER A 8 5.48 -0.29 19.42
CA SER A 8 4.15 -0.87 19.31
C SER A 8 4.04 -1.73 18.04
N PHE A 9 3.19 -2.76 18.08
CA PHE A 9 2.97 -3.63 16.93
C PHE A 9 2.56 -2.84 15.66
N PRO A 10 1.61 -1.89 15.71
CA PRO A 10 1.25 -1.09 14.53
C PRO A 10 2.40 -0.23 14.01
N ALA A 11 3.26 0.29 14.88
CA ALA A 11 4.43 1.07 14.47
C ALA A 11 5.45 0.19 13.75
N ALA A 12 5.74 -1.00 14.29
CA ALA A 12 6.62 -1.98 13.63
C ALA A 12 6.07 -2.45 12.28
N ALA A 13 4.77 -2.77 12.22
CA ALA A 13 4.12 -3.25 11.00
C ALA A 13 4.03 -2.16 9.92
N SER A 14 3.69 -0.92 10.30
CA SER A 14 3.73 0.24 9.39
C SER A 14 5.13 0.44 8.82
N ARG A 15 6.17 0.36 9.67
CA ARG A 15 7.55 0.53 9.24
C ARG A 15 8.00 -0.59 8.31
N TYR A 16 7.62 -1.83 8.61
CA TYR A 16 7.85 -2.99 7.75
C TYR A 16 7.24 -2.77 6.37
N ALA A 17 5.94 -2.46 6.30
CA ALA A 17 5.25 -2.24 5.03
C ALA A 17 5.91 -1.13 4.19
N GLY A 18 6.31 -0.02 4.83
CA GLY A 18 6.94 1.10 4.12
C GLY A 18 8.38 0.86 3.64
N LEU A 19 9.07 -0.15 4.17
CA LEU A 19 10.46 -0.49 3.83
C LEU A 19 10.61 -1.82 3.08
N SER A 20 9.55 -2.62 2.99
CA SER A 20 9.55 -3.87 2.26
C SER A 20 9.65 -3.62 0.76
N ASP A 21 10.47 -4.43 0.09
CA ASP A 21 10.53 -4.49 -1.37
C ASP A 21 9.36 -5.32 -1.94
N MET A 22 8.77 -6.20 -1.13
CA MET A 22 7.56 -6.96 -1.49
C MET A 22 6.34 -6.03 -1.55
N PRO A 23 5.46 -6.16 -2.56
CA PRO A 23 4.25 -5.36 -2.68
C PRO A 23 3.30 -5.64 -1.52
N CYS A 24 3.32 -4.76 -0.52
CA CYS A 24 2.51 -4.93 0.67
C CYS A 24 1.99 -3.60 1.24
N ALA A 25 0.88 -3.69 1.97
CA ALA A 25 0.28 -2.58 2.71
C ALA A 25 -0.14 -3.03 4.11
N PHE A 26 0.13 -2.19 5.11
CA PHE A 26 -0.37 -2.36 6.47
C PHE A 26 -1.48 -1.36 6.74
N ILE A 27 -2.61 -1.83 7.25
CA ILE A 27 -3.81 -1.04 7.48
C ILE A 27 -4.23 -1.16 8.93
N THR A 28 -4.58 -0.03 9.55
CA THR A 28 -5.30 -0.02 10.82
C THR A 28 -6.71 0.54 10.61
N MET A 29 -7.66 -0.12 11.25
CA MET A 29 -9.07 0.23 11.21
C MET A 29 -9.59 0.35 12.64
N GLU A 30 -10.41 1.36 12.86
CA GLU A 30 -11.06 1.60 14.15
C GLU A 30 -12.55 1.83 13.90
N ARG A 31 -13.39 1.18 14.70
CA ARG A 31 -14.85 1.34 14.62
C ARG A 31 -15.43 1.08 13.22
N GLY A 32 -14.82 0.15 12.49
CA GLY A 32 -15.25 -0.23 11.15
C GLY A 32 -14.83 0.73 10.03
N ALA A 33 -13.91 1.66 10.29
CA ALA A 33 -13.36 2.56 9.28
C ALA A 33 -11.84 2.50 9.22
N VAL A 34 -11.28 2.66 8.01
CA VAL A 34 -9.83 2.76 7.77
C VAL A 34 -9.31 4.03 8.44
N ARG A 35 -8.43 3.87 9.42
CA ARG A 35 -7.82 4.97 10.17
C ARG A 35 -6.48 5.38 9.56
N TYR A 36 -5.69 4.40 9.16
CA TYR A 36 -4.36 4.61 8.62
C TYR A 36 -3.96 3.46 7.69
N ALA A 37 -3.17 3.77 6.67
CA ALA A 37 -2.58 2.80 5.76
C ALA A 37 -1.13 3.19 5.43
N ALA A 38 -0.20 2.24 5.61
CA ALA A 38 1.18 2.33 5.15
C ALA A 38 1.34 1.42 3.94
N ARG A 39 1.90 1.93 2.84
CA ARG A 39 2.13 1.19 1.61
C ARG A 39 3.63 1.11 1.33
N SER A 40 4.07 -0.05 0.85
CA SER A 40 5.40 -0.25 0.27
C SER A 40 5.68 0.72 -0.88
N THR A 41 6.95 0.87 -1.22
CA THR A 41 7.36 1.73 -2.34
C THR A 41 6.77 1.24 -3.66
N THR A 42 6.78 -0.06 -3.89
CA THR A 42 6.21 -0.72 -5.08
C THR A 42 4.71 -0.43 -5.23
N LEU A 43 3.91 -0.61 -4.16
CA LEU A 43 2.48 -0.26 -4.21
C LEU A 43 2.21 1.24 -4.40
N ARG A 44 3.06 2.11 -3.86
CA ARG A 44 2.93 3.56 -4.08
C ARG A 44 3.20 3.92 -5.54
N GLN A 45 4.22 3.33 -6.15
CA GLN A 45 4.57 3.52 -7.56
C GLN A 45 3.47 3.00 -8.48
N ALA A 46 2.87 1.87 -8.13
CA ALA A 46 1.74 1.30 -8.86
C ALA A 46 0.40 2.01 -8.59
N ARG A 47 0.38 3.10 -7.81
CA ARG A 47 -0.82 3.88 -7.47
C ARG A 47 -1.94 3.06 -6.80
N ALA A 48 -1.60 1.95 -6.14
CA ALA A 48 -2.54 1.16 -5.34
C ALA A 48 -3.08 2.01 -4.19
N TRP A 49 -4.26 2.61 -4.38
CA TRP A 49 -4.82 3.60 -3.46
C TRP A 49 -5.79 2.94 -2.49
N ILE A 50 -5.55 3.14 -1.19
CA ILE A 50 -6.47 2.73 -0.12
C ILE A 50 -7.12 4.01 0.42
N PRO A 51 -8.44 4.18 0.25
CA PRO A 51 -9.12 5.39 0.68
C PRO A 51 -9.04 5.57 2.21
N PRO A 52 -8.59 6.73 2.71
CA PRO A 52 -8.63 7.01 4.14
C PRO A 52 -10.07 7.23 4.59
N ARG A 53 -10.40 6.80 5.81
CA ARG A 53 -11.73 6.94 6.43
C ARG A 53 -12.87 6.21 5.69
N SER A 54 -12.56 5.36 4.72
CA SER A 54 -13.56 4.47 4.13
C SER A 54 -13.98 3.41 5.14
N VAL A 55 -15.15 2.81 4.90
CA VAL A 55 -15.58 1.62 5.62
C VAL A 55 -14.70 0.43 5.25
N ILE A 56 -14.58 -0.55 6.15
CA ILE A 56 -13.88 -1.80 5.83
C ILE A 56 -14.62 -2.50 4.67
N PRO A 57 -13.94 -2.76 3.53
CA PRO A 57 -14.58 -3.31 2.34
C PRO A 57 -15.29 -4.63 2.58
N VAL A 58 -16.53 -4.75 2.10
CA VAL A 58 -17.28 -6.01 2.13
C VAL A 58 -16.56 -7.03 1.24
N GLY A 59 -16.35 -8.24 1.74
CA GLY A 59 -15.58 -9.29 1.06
C GLY A 59 -14.13 -9.41 1.56
N SER A 60 -13.60 -8.40 2.25
CA SER A 60 -12.30 -8.51 2.93
C SER A 60 -12.34 -9.50 4.11
N VAL A 61 -11.18 -10.05 4.45
CA VAL A 61 -11.03 -10.88 5.66
C VAL A 61 -11.31 -10.04 6.90
N ALA A 62 -10.82 -8.79 6.93
CA ALA A 62 -11.06 -7.82 8.00
C ALA A 62 -12.54 -7.59 8.27
N HIS A 63 -13.34 -7.45 7.21
CA HIS A 63 -14.79 -7.28 7.34
C HIS A 63 -15.42 -8.54 7.93
N ARG A 64 -15.05 -9.73 7.45
CA ARG A 64 -15.58 -11.00 7.95
C ARG A 64 -15.28 -11.21 9.44
N ILE A 65 -14.02 -11.05 9.85
CA ILE A 65 -13.64 -11.29 11.25
C ILE A 65 -14.24 -10.25 12.19
N ARG A 66 -14.32 -8.97 11.78
CA ARG A 66 -14.94 -7.92 12.59
C ARG A 66 -16.44 -8.17 12.74
N SER A 67 -17.12 -8.59 11.67
CA SER A 67 -18.56 -8.89 11.70
C SER A 67 -18.91 -10.07 12.61
N SER A 68 -17.95 -10.97 12.89
CA SER A 68 -18.13 -12.02 13.90
C SER A 68 -18.19 -11.46 15.35
N GLY A 69 -17.71 -10.24 15.56
CA GLY A 69 -17.69 -9.55 16.86
C GLY A 69 -16.68 -10.10 17.87
N ASN A 70 -15.96 -11.18 17.56
CA ASN A 70 -15.00 -11.82 18.45
C ASN A 70 -13.56 -11.48 18.06
N SER A 71 -12.66 -11.50 19.04
CA SER A 71 -11.23 -11.35 18.74
C SER A 71 -10.74 -12.57 17.96
N ALA A 72 -10.26 -12.34 16.75
CA ALA A 72 -9.88 -13.40 15.82
C ALA A 72 -8.68 -12.98 14.98
N THR A 73 -7.97 -13.95 14.43
CA THR A 73 -6.91 -13.77 13.43
C THR A 73 -7.17 -14.75 12.31
N GLU A 74 -7.18 -14.26 11.08
CA GLU A 74 -7.48 -15.08 9.90
C GLU A 74 -6.65 -14.58 8.72
N THR A 75 -6.27 -15.51 7.86
CA THR A 75 -5.63 -15.22 6.56
C THR A 75 -6.53 -15.73 5.47
N GLY A 76 -6.65 -15.00 4.36
CA GLY A 76 -7.37 -15.46 3.19
C GLY A 76 -6.97 -14.69 1.94
N GLU A 77 -7.29 -15.28 0.80
CA GLU A 77 -7.19 -14.63 -0.51
C GLU A 77 -8.44 -13.78 -0.74
N VAL A 78 -8.22 -12.57 -1.24
CA VAL A 78 -9.25 -11.59 -1.57
C VAL A 78 -8.90 -10.97 -2.91
N SER A 79 -9.90 -10.54 -3.67
CA SER A 79 -9.63 -9.78 -4.90
C SER A 79 -9.04 -8.42 -4.54
N GLN A 80 -8.02 -7.99 -5.27
CA GLN A 80 -7.36 -6.71 -5.04
C GLN A 80 -8.27 -5.47 -5.19
N ASP A 81 -9.28 -5.55 -6.06
CA ASP A 81 -10.25 -4.47 -6.29
C ASP A 81 -11.19 -4.24 -5.09
N ILE A 82 -11.14 -5.12 -4.08
CA ILE A 82 -11.81 -4.93 -2.79
C ILE A 82 -11.11 -3.82 -1.99
N TRP A 83 -9.78 -3.74 -2.06
CA TRP A 83 -8.98 -2.80 -1.26
C TRP A 83 -8.45 -1.61 -2.06
N PHE A 84 -8.24 -1.76 -3.36
CA PHE A 84 -7.65 -0.74 -4.22
C PHE A 84 -8.67 -0.18 -5.24
N ASP A 85 -9.00 1.10 -5.12
CA ASP A 85 -10.03 1.75 -5.97
C ASP A 85 -9.69 1.78 -7.48
N ASN A 86 -8.40 1.89 -7.82
CA ASN A 86 -7.92 2.19 -9.17
C ASN A 86 -7.07 1.06 -9.76
N TRP A 87 -7.41 -0.19 -9.48
CA TRP A 87 -6.58 -1.33 -9.86
C TRP A 87 -7.28 -2.23 -10.89
N GLU A 88 -6.52 -2.76 -11.85
CA GLU A 88 -7.04 -3.66 -12.89
C GLU A 88 -7.48 -4.98 -12.27
N LYS A 89 -8.64 -5.53 -12.66
CA LYS A 89 -9.17 -6.76 -12.05
C LYS A 89 -8.31 -7.96 -12.42
N GLY A 90 -8.08 -8.89 -11.47
CA GLY A 90 -7.61 -10.23 -11.80
C GLY A 90 -6.40 -10.79 -11.03
N LEU A 91 -5.87 -10.09 -10.02
CA LEU A 91 -4.81 -10.63 -9.16
C LEU A 91 -5.36 -10.98 -7.79
N ASP A 92 -4.86 -12.09 -7.25
CA ASP A 92 -5.22 -12.58 -5.93
C ASP A 92 -4.33 -11.90 -4.88
N LEU A 93 -4.98 -11.15 -3.99
CA LEU A 93 -4.34 -10.47 -2.88
C LEU A 93 -4.47 -11.33 -1.63
N SER A 94 -3.35 -11.63 -0.98
CA SER A 94 -3.37 -12.22 0.35
C SER A 94 -3.63 -11.15 1.41
N GLU A 95 -4.57 -11.44 2.30
CA GLU A 95 -4.91 -10.60 3.44
C GLU A 95 -4.78 -11.40 4.75
N LEU A 96 -3.91 -10.94 5.65
CA LEU A 96 -3.86 -11.36 7.05
C LEU A 96 -4.54 -10.28 7.89
N SER A 97 -5.58 -10.65 8.60
CA SER A 97 -6.36 -9.72 9.42
C SER A 97 -6.49 -10.20 10.86
N ARG A 98 -6.43 -9.23 11.80
CA ARG A 98 -6.66 -9.48 13.23
C ARG A 98 -7.61 -8.44 13.81
N HIS A 99 -8.64 -8.92 14.48
CA HIS A 99 -9.63 -8.09 15.17
C HIS A 99 -9.46 -8.18 16.69
N TYR A 100 -9.57 -7.03 17.35
CA TYR A 100 -9.56 -6.89 18.81
C TYR A 100 -10.92 -6.34 19.24
N GLN A 101 -11.77 -7.22 19.76
CA GLN A 101 -13.14 -6.89 20.17
C GLN A 101 -13.18 -5.77 21.22
N ARG A 102 -12.29 -5.82 22.21
CA ARG A 102 -12.29 -4.89 23.35
C ARG A 102 -12.16 -3.41 22.92
N THR A 103 -11.41 -3.14 21.86
CA THR A 103 -11.12 -1.78 21.38
C THR A 103 -11.81 -1.47 20.05
N ASP A 104 -12.55 -2.42 19.48
CA ASP A 104 -13.07 -2.39 18.11
C ASP A 104 -12.00 -1.92 17.11
N THR A 105 -10.81 -2.54 17.23
CA THR A 105 -9.67 -2.27 16.37
C THR A 105 -9.43 -3.48 15.48
N THR A 106 -9.27 -3.25 14.19
CA THR A 106 -8.87 -4.30 13.23
C THR A 106 -7.58 -3.85 12.57
N ILE A 107 -6.68 -4.78 12.34
CA ILE A 107 -5.45 -4.55 11.59
C ILE A 107 -5.39 -5.55 10.45
N SER A 108 -4.82 -5.12 9.31
CA SER A 108 -4.64 -5.96 8.15
C SER A 108 -3.25 -5.76 7.56
N LEU A 109 -2.65 -6.85 7.10
CA LEU A 109 -1.51 -6.84 6.19
C LEU A 109 -1.98 -7.41 4.86
N LEU A 110 -1.80 -6.65 3.80
CA LEU A 110 -2.10 -7.00 2.42
C LEU A 110 -0.79 -7.27 1.69
N TRP A 111 -0.69 -8.34 0.91
CA TRP A 111 0.44 -8.60 0.02
C TRP A 111 0.04 -9.51 -1.15
N PHE A 112 0.80 -9.44 -2.24
CA PHE A 112 0.69 -10.34 -3.38
C PHE A 112 2.08 -10.61 -3.95
N ASP A 113 2.19 -11.53 -4.90
CA ASP A 113 3.48 -11.87 -5.50
C ASP A 113 4.01 -10.69 -6.34
N SER A 114 5.33 -10.51 -6.39
CA SER A 114 5.94 -9.38 -7.11
C SER A 114 5.73 -9.47 -8.61
N ASP A 115 5.60 -10.68 -9.14
CA ASP A 115 5.44 -10.97 -10.56
C ASP A 115 4.06 -10.54 -11.11
N ASP A 116 3.12 -10.28 -10.21
CA ASP A 116 1.76 -9.85 -10.53
C ASP A 116 1.66 -8.33 -10.70
N LEU A 117 2.69 -7.56 -10.34
CA LEU A 117 2.66 -6.11 -10.54
C LEU A 117 2.76 -5.75 -12.02
N PRO A 118 1.99 -4.75 -12.50
CA PRO A 118 2.24 -4.19 -13.82
C PRO A 118 3.69 -3.67 -13.90
N GLU A 119 4.37 -3.92 -15.00
CA GLU A 119 5.71 -3.37 -15.26
C GLU A 119 5.59 -1.85 -15.38
N ILE A 120 6.20 -1.13 -14.44
CA ILE A 120 6.17 0.33 -14.39
C ILE A 120 7.61 0.83 -14.39
N GLU A 121 8.02 1.50 -15.47
CA GLU A 121 9.28 2.21 -15.48
C GLU A 121 9.22 3.42 -14.54
N VAL A 122 10.21 3.51 -13.66
CA VAL A 122 10.38 4.61 -12.72
C VAL A 122 11.78 5.18 -12.82
N ASN A 123 11.90 6.50 -12.77
CA ASN A 123 13.20 7.16 -12.76
C ASN A 123 13.91 7.00 -11.39
N ARG A 124 15.14 7.52 -11.28
CA ARG A 124 15.95 7.48 -10.03
C ARG A 124 15.32 8.18 -8.81
N TYR A 125 14.24 8.93 -9.02
CA TYR A 125 13.48 9.63 -7.98
C TYR A 125 12.13 8.94 -7.68
N GLY A 126 11.87 7.78 -8.30
CA GLY A 126 10.65 7.00 -8.12
C GLY A 126 9.42 7.58 -8.82
N ALA A 127 9.60 8.58 -9.70
CA ALA A 127 8.51 9.07 -10.55
C ALA A 127 8.40 8.18 -11.80
N ARG A 128 7.16 7.83 -12.16
CA ARG A 128 6.87 7.03 -13.35
C ARG A 128 7.37 7.74 -14.60
N VAL A 129 8.03 6.99 -15.47
CA VAL A 129 8.32 7.41 -16.84
C VAL A 129 7.10 7.02 -17.66
N GLU A 130 6.38 8.00 -18.22
CA GLU A 130 5.43 7.72 -19.28
C GLU A 130 6.26 7.43 -20.54
N ASP A 131 6.20 6.18 -21.01
CA ASP A 131 6.79 5.82 -22.29
C ASP A 131 5.87 6.36 -23.39
N ASP A 132 6.15 7.59 -23.83
CA ASP A 132 5.46 8.25 -24.94
C ASP A 132 5.84 7.61 -26.31
N GLY A 133 6.47 6.43 -26.30
CA GLY A 133 6.87 5.69 -27.49
C GLY A 133 8.14 6.22 -28.15
N GLY A 134 8.92 7.03 -27.45
CA GLY A 134 10.16 7.61 -27.98
C GLY A 134 10.97 8.40 -26.96
N LEU A 135 12.28 8.51 -27.22
CA LEU A 135 13.14 9.47 -26.51
C LEU A 135 12.65 10.89 -26.79
N THR A 136 12.57 11.73 -25.76
CA THR A 136 12.32 13.18 -25.95
C THR A 136 13.36 13.72 -26.92
N GLU A 137 12.92 14.39 -27.99
CA GLU A 137 13.82 14.98 -28.97
C GLU A 137 14.83 15.89 -28.25
N LEU A 138 16.11 15.77 -28.61
CA LEU A 138 17.17 16.63 -28.06
C LEU A 138 16.94 18.06 -28.55
N THR A 139 16.18 18.84 -27.78
CA THR A 139 15.86 20.25 -28.06
C THR A 139 17.09 21.17 -27.97
N GLY A 140 18.22 20.67 -27.48
CA GLY A 140 19.44 21.44 -27.26
C GLY A 140 19.37 22.40 -26.06
N GLU A 141 18.22 22.48 -25.38
CA GLU A 141 18.02 23.30 -24.19
C GLU A 141 18.24 22.46 -22.93
N LEU A 142 19.18 22.90 -22.08
CA LEU A 142 19.44 22.25 -20.80
C LEU A 142 18.29 22.55 -19.83
N SER A 143 17.62 21.51 -19.33
CA SER A 143 16.49 21.61 -18.39
C SER A 143 16.88 22.00 -16.95
N TRP A 144 18.16 22.14 -16.67
CA TRP A 144 18.67 22.54 -15.35
C TRP A 144 18.99 24.03 -15.34
N PRO A 145 18.64 24.78 -14.27
CA PRO A 145 18.87 26.21 -14.22
C PRO A 145 20.36 26.52 -14.34
N GLY A 146 20.74 27.13 -15.47
CA GLY A 146 22.09 27.62 -15.71
C GLY A 146 22.48 28.66 -14.67
N ARG A 147 23.71 28.57 -14.15
CA ARG A 147 24.28 29.56 -13.23
C ARG A 147 24.26 30.95 -13.88
N SER A 148 23.26 31.76 -13.52
CA SER A 148 23.24 33.20 -13.78
C SER A 148 24.51 33.83 -13.18
N ARG A 149 25.35 34.41 -14.04
CA ARG A 149 26.50 35.23 -13.61
C ARG A 149 25.94 36.48 -12.95
N ARG A 150 26.11 36.58 -11.64
CA ARG A 150 25.83 37.78 -10.84
C ARG A 150 26.72 38.92 -11.36
N ARG A 151 26.09 40.03 -11.77
CA ARG A 151 26.76 41.27 -12.20
C ARG A 151 27.04 42.16 -10.99
#